data_AF-A0A2W6WQU2-F1
#
_entry.id   AF-A0A2W6WQU2-F1
#
_cell.length_a   1.000
_cell.length_b   1.000
_cell.length_c   1.000
_cell.angle_alpha   90.00
_cell.angle_beta   90.00
_cell.angle_gamma   90.00
#
_symmetry.space_group_name_H-M   'P 1'
#
loop_
_entity.id
_entity.type
_entity.pdbx_description
1 polymer ?
#
loop_
_entity_poly.entity_id
_entity_poly.type
_entity_poly.pdbx_seq_one_letter_code
_entity_poly.pdbx_strand_id
1 'polypeptide(L)'
;MPDGDLLEFTGITKSFGAVTAVQDFTARVEPGVVTGFLGPNGAGKTTTLRMLLGLVRPTSGRATIGGKAYAELPTPLRTVGAALEAASFHPGRTAAGHLRVYAQAAGLPRARVDEALGAVGLGDVAGRKVGGYSLGMRQRLGLAFALLGDPGVLVLDEPSNGLDPEGIIWMRGLLRALARQGRTVLISSHLLAEVQQTADRLLIISQGRLVFQGALDELADPAEQAAVVDSPDRAALSRALTDAGLVVEVLRSGLTVRGGDPVEIGRIALDAGVALSALQRRGPGLEQVFLELVSGERVHPSAGGPPIFSAPLQLEGGTADATPPGDGDAAPVEDAGPVDAADPAAADIPASALAEGTDPAHDAEVEEALAAEADPPLVAEDPDIEVPSEEAPGEGDPGGDADEPSAPGFTVASTGVIEVAIDEEGDRR
;
A
#
# COMPACT_ATOMS: atom_id res chain seq x y z
N MET A 1 -20.17 -5.74 7.55
CA MET A 1 -18.94 -5.18 6.96
C MET A 1 -18.70 -5.93 5.67
N PRO A 2 -18.23 -5.28 4.60
CA PRO A 2 -17.92 -5.96 3.35
C PRO A 2 -16.74 -6.92 3.55
N ASP A 3 -16.88 -8.15 3.07
CA ASP A 3 -15.77 -9.09 2.96
C ASP A 3 -14.87 -8.68 1.79
N GLY A 4 -13.56 -8.95 1.87
CA GLY A 4 -12.62 -8.65 0.80
C GLY A 4 -12.72 -9.62 -0.37
N ASP A 5 -12.48 -9.11 -1.57
CA ASP A 5 -12.41 -9.91 -2.80
C ASP A 5 -10.95 -10.17 -3.21
N LEU A 6 -10.67 -11.36 -3.74
CA LEU A 6 -9.39 -11.70 -4.35
C LEU A 6 -9.12 -10.80 -5.56
N LEU A 7 -7.92 -10.22 -5.64
CA LEU A 7 -7.42 -9.63 -6.89
C LEU A 7 -6.55 -10.65 -7.61
N GLU A 8 -6.84 -10.88 -8.88
CA GLU A 8 -6.10 -11.83 -9.70
C GLU A 8 -5.65 -11.17 -11.01
N PHE A 9 -4.37 -11.32 -11.30
CA PHE A 9 -3.73 -10.94 -12.55
C PHE A 9 -3.27 -12.22 -13.26
N THR A 10 -3.69 -12.42 -14.50
CA THR A 10 -3.32 -13.61 -15.29
C THR A 10 -2.67 -13.19 -16.60
N GLY A 11 -1.34 -13.34 -16.68
CA GLY A 11 -0.53 -13.09 -17.87
C GLY A 11 -0.71 -11.69 -18.45
N ILE A 12 -0.92 -10.67 -17.60
CA ILE A 12 -1.27 -9.33 -18.09
C ILE A 12 -0.07 -8.73 -18.79
N THR A 13 -0.30 -8.18 -19.98
CA THR A 13 0.71 -7.47 -20.75
C THR A 13 0.13 -6.17 -21.24
N LYS A 14 0.91 -5.08 -21.16
CA LYS A 14 0.57 -3.80 -21.77
C LYS A 14 1.76 -3.27 -22.54
N SER A 15 1.54 -3.08 -23.84
CA SER A 15 2.47 -2.39 -24.73
C SER A 15 1.83 -1.11 -25.26
N PHE A 16 2.63 -0.04 -25.28
CA PHE A 16 2.34 1.26 -25.88
C PHE A 16 3.25 1.39 -27.11
N GLY A 17 2.71 1.10 -28.29
CA GLY A 17 3.53 1.03 -29.51
C GLY A 17 4.67 0.02 -29.37
N ALA A 18 5.91 0.49 -29.44
CA ALA A 18 7.11 -0.34 -29.30
C ALA A 18 7.51 -0.61 -27.84
N VAL A 19 7.00 0.17 -26.87
CA VAL A 19 7.38 0.08 -25.47
C VAL A 19 6.46 -0.88 -24.74
N THR A 20 7.02 -1.89 -24.07
CA THR A 20 6.23 -2.79 -23.21
C THR A 20 6.36 -2.36 -21.76
N ALA A 21 5.30 -1.77 -21.22
CA ALA A 21 5.27 -1.24 -19.85
C ALA A 21 5.07 -2.34 -18.80
N VAL A 22 4.31 -3.39 -19.14
CA VAL A 22 4.09 -4.56 -18.29
C VAL A 22 4.10 -5.80 -19.17
N GLN A 23 4.79 -6.86 -18.76
CA GLN A 23 4.96 -8.08 -19.54
C GLN A 23 4.71 -9.33 -18.71
N ASP A 24 3.72 -10.11 -19.14
CA ASP A 24 3.36 -11.42 -18.58
C ASP A 24 3.21 -11.42 -17.05
N PHE A 25 2.61 -10.37 -16.49
CA PHE A 25 2.47 -10.21 -15.06
C PHE A 25 1.32 -11.07 -14.53
N THR A 26 1.65 -12.02 -13.65
CA THR A 26 0.72 -12.96 -13.02
C THR A 26 0.91 -12.91 -11.51
N ALA A 27 -0.13 -12.53 -10.78
CA ALA A 27 -0.07 -12.36 -9.33
C ALA A 27 -1.47 -12.48 -8.69
N ARG A 28 -1.50 -12.72 -7.38
CA ARG A 28 -2.72 -12.74 -6.57
C ARG A 28 -2.57 -11.87 -5.33
N VAL A 29 -3.66 -11.22 -4.93
CA VAL A 29 -3.75 -10.39 -3.72
C VAL A 29 -4.92 -10.89 -2.88
N GLU A 30 -4.60 -11.53 -1.76
CA GLU A 30 -5.57 -12.20 -0.92
C GLU A 30 -6.31 -11.22 0.02
N PRO A 31 -7.59 -11.49 0.34
CA PRO A 31 -8.30 -10.79 1.40
C PRO A 31 -7.65 -10.97 2.78
N GLY A 32 -7.87 -10.00 3.68
CA GLY A 32 -7.46 -10.09 5.08
C GLY A 32 -6.00 -9.72 5.36
N VAL A 33 -5.22 -9.43 4.32
CA VAL A 33 -3.80 -9.04 4.42
C VAL A 33 -3.52 -7.75 3.67
N VAL A 34 -2.49 -7.02 4.09
CA VAL A 34 -1.97 -5.89 3.33
C VAL A 34 -0.89 -6.41 2.38
N THR A 35 -1.09 -6.19 1.09
CA THR A 35 -0.10 -6.52 0.05
C THR A 35 0.54 -5.25 -0.48
N GLY A 36 1.87 -5.21 -0.42
CA GLY A 36 2.67 -4.15 -0.99
C GLY A 36 3.10 -4.46 -2.42
N PHE A 37 3.02 -3.48 -3.31
CA PHE A 37 3.45 -3.57 -4.69
C PHE A 37 4.62 -2.62 -4.94
N LEU A 38 5.82 -3.19 -5.03
CA LEU A 38 7.08 -2.46 -5.04
C LEU A 38 7.77 -2.51 -6.39
N GLY A 39 8.54 -1.47 -6.66
CA GLY A 39 9.39 -1.38 -7.83
C GLY A 39 9.87 0.06 -8.02
N PRO A 40 10.93 0.29 -8.80
CA PRO A 40 11.37 1.64 -9.13
C PRO A 40 10.31 2.40 -9.93
N ASN A 41 10.53 3.71 -10.12
CA ASN A 41 9.74 4.51 -11.03
C ASN A 41 9.86 3.96 -12.46
N GLY A 42 8.78 4.02 -13.23
CA GLY A 42 8.74 3.42 -14.57
C GLY A 42 8.66 1.89 -14.61
N ALA A 43 8.65 1.18 -13.47
CA ALA A 43 8.60 -0.28 -13.45
C ALA A 43 7.28 -0.91 -13.94
N GLY A 44 6.23 -0.10 -14.16
CA GLY A 44 4.90 -0.58 -14.59
C GLY A 44 3.87 -0.73 -13.46
N LYS A 45 4.13 -0.22 -12.25
CA LYS A 45 3.22 -0.28 -11.09
C LYS A 45 1.86 0.38 -11.38
N THR A 46 1.87 1.69 -11.65
CA THR A 46 0.67 2.47 -11.95
C THR A 46 -0.07 1.92 -13.16
N THR A 47 0.63 1.50 -14.21
CA THR A 47 0.01 0.85 -15.39
C THR A 47 -0.71 -0.45 -15.00
N THR A 48 -0.12 -1.27 -14.12
CA THR A 48 -0.74 -2.50 -13.62
C THR A 48 -1.99 -2.22 -12.79
N LEU A 49 -1.94 -1.22 -11.90
CA LEU A 49 -3.11 -0.81 -11.12
C LEU A 49 -4.22 -0.21 -11.99
N ARG A 50 -3.87 0.61 -12.99
CA ARG A 50 -4.82 1.16 -13.97
C ARG A 50 -5.47 0.05 -14.80
N MET A 51 -4.75 -1.02 -15.14
CA MET A 51 -5.33 -2.20 -15.80
C MET A 51 -6.31 -2.94 -14.91
N LEU A 52 -6.01 -3.11 -13.62
CA LEU A 52 -6.94 -3.72 -12.66
C LEU A 52 -8.26 -2.95 -12.57
N LEU A 53 -8.18 -1.62 -12.57
CA LEU A 53 -9.31 -0.71 -12.40
C LEU A 53 -9.99 -0.34 -13.73
N GLY A 54 -9.68 -1.04 -14.81
CA GLY A 54 -10.30 -0.82 -16.13
C GLY A 54 -9.96 0.52 -16.80
N LEU A 55 -9.05 1.32 -16.23
CA LEU A 55 -8.63 2.60 -16.80
C LEU A 55 -7.72 2.45 -18.02
N VAL A 56 -7.01 1.32 -18.12
CA VAL A 56 -6.18 0.98 -19.26
C VAL A 56 -6.50 -0.44 -19.68
N ARG A 57 -6.82 -0.65 -20.96
CA ARG A 57 -7.03 -2.00 -21.48
C ARG A 57 -5.70 -2.74 -21.62
N PRO A 58 -5.55 -3.97 -21.07
CA PRO A 58 -4.37 -4.80 -21.33
C PRO A 58 -4.29 -5.16 -22.81
N THR A 59 -3.06 -5.26 -23.33
CA THR A 59 -2.77 -5.81 -24.67
C THR A 59 -3.10 -7.30 -24.72
N SER A 60 -2.80 -8.04 -23.64
CA SER A 60 -3.19 -9.44 -23.45
C SER A 60 -3.29 -9.78 -21.96
N GLY A 61 -3.89 -10.94 -21.65
CA GLY A 61 -4.17 -11.36 -20.29
C GLY A 61 -5.43 -10.72 -19.71
N ARG A 62 -5.65 -10.91 -18.41
CA ARG A 62 -6.81 -10.35 -17.68
C ARG A 62 -6.48 -9.99 -16.24
N ALA A 63 -7.16 -8.97 -15.73
CA ALA A 63 -7.15 -8.60 -14.32
C ALA A 63 -8.60 -8.64 -13.80
N THR A 64 -8.81 -9.24 -12.62
CA THR A 64 -10.15 -9.43 -12.06
C THR A 64 -10.19 -9.13 -10.57
N ILE A 65 -11.35 -8.67 -10.10
CA ILE A 65 -11.71 -8.45 -8.70
C ILE A 65 -12.86 -9.41 -8.38
N GLY A 66 -12.67 -10.34 -7.45
CA GLY A 66 -13.68 -11.35 -7.12
C GLY A 66 -14.07 -12.21 -8.33
N GLY A 67 -13.14 -12.42 -9.27
CA GLY A 67 -13.35 -13.17 -10.51
C GLY A 67 -14.04 -12.41 -11.65
N LYS A 68 -14.36 -11.12 -11.49
CA LYS A 68 -14.96 -10.28 -12.53
C LYS A 68 -14.00 -9.19 -13.00
N ALA A 69 -14.08 -8.78 -14.26
CA ALA A 69 -13.38 -7.58 -14.69
C ALA A 69 -14.00 -6.33 -14.04
N TYR A 70 -13.24 -5.26 -13.86
CA TYR A 70 -13.73 -4.04 -13.20
C TYR A 70 -15.01 -3.48 -13.86
N ALA A 71 -15.09 -3.49 -15.19
CA ALA A 71 -16.26 -3.02 -15.94
C ALA A 71 -17.51 -3.90 -15.77
N GLU A 72 -17.37 -5.10 -15.21
CA GLU A 72 -18.47 -6.05 -14.96
C GLU A 72 -18.99 -5.97 -13.52
N LEU A 73 -18.44 -5.06 -12.70
CA LEU A 73 -18.86 -4.87 -11.32
C LEU A 73 -20.20 -4.12 -11.27
N PRO A 74 -21.22 -4.63 -10.55
CA PRO A 74 -22.53 -4.00 -10.49
C PRO A 74 -22.51 -2.68 -9.70
N THR A 75 -21.62 -2.55 -8.73
CA THR A 75 -21.48 -1.35 -7.89
C THR A 75 -20.00 -1.04 -7.65
N PRO A 76 -19.26 -0.53 -8.65
CA PRO A 76 -17.80 -0.41 -8.60
C PRO A 76 -17.30 0.36 -7.37
N LEU A 77 -17.89 1.52 -7.04
CA LEU A 77 -17.52 2.32 -5.87
C LEU A 77 -17.74 1.60 -4.53
N ARG A 78 -18.70 0.66 -4.45
CA ARG A 78 -18.97 -0.14 -3.24
C ARG A 78 -18.15 -1.42 -3.18
N THR A 79 -17.56 -1.84 -4.30
CA THR A 79 -16.71 -3.03 -4.36
C THR A 79 -15.25 -2.65 -4.12
N VAL A 80 -14.78 -1.62 -4.82
CA VAL A 80 -13.38 -1.17 -4.80
C VAL A 80 -13.29 0.30 -4.44
N GLY A 81 -12.43 0.62 -3.49
CA GLY A 81 -11.92 1.97 -3.26
C GLY A 81 -10.58 2.14 -3.95
N ALA A 82 -10.43 3.18 -4.76
CA ALA A 82 -9.16 3.44 -5.44
C ALA A 82 -8.66 4.87 -5.19
N ALA A 83 -7.34 5.00 -5.03
CA ALA A 83 -6.64 6.28 -5.06
C ALA A 83 -5.32 6.09 -5.82
N LEU A 84 -5.32 6.35 -7.13
CA LEU A 84 -4.16 6.14 -8.00
C LEU A 84 -3.28 7.37 -8.21
N GLU A 85 -3.83 8.55 -7.94
CA GLU A 85 -3.15 9.83 -8.07
C GLU A 85 -3.62 10.73 -6.94
N ALA A 86 -2.85 11.79 -6.65
CA ALA A 86 -3.34 12.87 -5.81
C ALA A 86 -4.58 13.46 -6.49
N ALA A 87 -5.76 13.02 -6.06
CA ALA A 87 -7.02 13.41 -6.65
C ALA A 87 -7.05 14.93 -6.79
N SER A 88 -7.19 15.39 -8.03
CA SER A 88 -7.24 16.82 -8.36
C SER A 88 -8.57 17.39 -7.89
N PHE A 89 -8.67 17.62 -6.60
CA PHE A 89 -9.83 18.21 -5.97
C PHE A 89 -9.91 19.69 -6.36
N HIS A 90 -11.03 20.08 -6.94
CA HIS A 90 -11.35 21.48 -7.22
C HIS A 90 -11.09 22.38 -5.98
N PRO A 91 -10.18 23.36 -6.05
CA PRO A 91 -9.70 24.10 -4.89
C PRO A 91 -10.79 24.98 -4.25
N GLY A 92 -11.79 25.40 -5.03
CA GLY A 92 -12.92 26.21 -4.55
C GLY A 92 -13.99 25.45 -3.78
N ARG A 93 -14.01 24.11 -3.84
CA ARG A 93 -15.02 23.27 -3.16
C ARG A 93 -14.53 22.84 -1.78
N THR A 94 -15.47 22.57 -0.87
CA THR A 94 -15.17 22.00 0.45
C THR A 94 -14.93 20.50 0.35
N ALA A 95 -14.21 19.92 1.32
CA ALA A 95 -13.98 18.47 1.35
C ALA A 95 -15.29 17.66 1.40
N ALA A 96 -16.23 18.06 2.26
CA ALA A 96 -17.57 17.47 2.27
C ALA A 96 -18.33 17.69 0.96
N GLY A 97 -18.16 18.85 0.33
CA GLY A 97 -18.76 19.16 -0.96
C GLY A 97 -18.28 18.22 -2.06
N HIS A 98 -16.98 17.92 -2.11
CA HIS A 98 -16.40 16.94 -3.04
C HIS A 98 -17.01 15.57 -2.87
N LEU A 99 -16.98 15.02 -1.66
CA LEU A 99 -17.51 13.67 -1.40
C LEU A 99 -19.02 13.58 -1.59
N ARG A 100 -19.78 14.66 -1.33
CA ARG A 100 -21.23 14.68 -1.50
C ARG A 100 -21.66 14.49 -2.96
N VAL A 101 -20.89 15.02 -3.92
CA VAL A 101 -21.16 14.82 -5.36
C VAL A 101 -21.10 13.33 -5.70
N TYR A 102 -20.02 12.66 -5.29
CA TYR A 102 -19.85 11.23 -5.52
C TYR A 102 -20.86 10.37 -4.75
N ALA A 103 -21.16 10.74 -3.50
CA ALA A 103 -22.16 10.04 -2.69
C ALA A 103 -23.54 10.13 -3.34
N GLN A 104 -23.95 11.30 -3.82
CA GLN A 104 -25.23 11.49 -4.49
C GLN A 104 -25.30 10.69 -5.80
N ALA A 105 -24.27 10.78 -6.64
CA ALA A 105 -24.22 10.05 -7.91
C ALA A 105 -24.22 8.53 -7.70
N ALA A 106 -23.64 8.02 -6.62
CA ALA A 106 -23.63 6.58 -6.30
C ALA A 106 -24.80 6.11 -5.42
N GLY A 107 -25.80 6.96 -5.18
CA GLY A 107 -26.96 6.63 -4.32
C GLY A 107 -26.57 6.28 -2.88
N LEU A 108 -25.53 6.90 -2.33
CA LEU A 108 -25.04 6.69 -0.96
C LEU A 108 -25.71 7.67 0.02
N PRO A 109 -26.01 7.23 1.26
CA PRO A 109 -26.52 8.11 2.30
C PRO A 109 -25.55 9.27 2.61
N ARG A 110 -26.09 10.45 2.93
CA ARG A 110 -25.27 11.62 3.31
C ARG A 110 -24.33 11.34 4.49
N ALA A 111 -24.75 10.52 5.46
CA ALA A 111 -23.96 10.12 6.62
C ALA A 111 -22.62 9.47 6.24
N ARG A 112 -22.56 8.83 5.07
CA ARG A 112 -21.35 8.18 4.57
C ARG A 112 -20.21 9.17 4.30
N VAL A 113 -20.55 10.41 3.93
CA VAL A 113 -19.55 11.48 3.76
C VAL A 113 -18.89 11.81 5.10
N ASP A 114 -19.69 11.97 6.15
CA ASP A 114 -19.20 12.32 7.48
C ASP A 114 -18.37 11.18 8.09
N GLU A 115 -18.83 9.94 7.93
CA GLU A 115 -18.09 8.75 8.34
C GLU A 115 -16.76 8.60 7.59
N ALA A 116 -16.72 8.84 6.27
CA ALA A 116 -15.49 8.75 5.48
C ALA A 116 -14.47 9.83 5.86
N LEU A 117 -14.93 11.07 6.09
CA LEU A 117 -14.07 12.16 6.55
C LEU A 117 -13.61 11.94 7.99
N GLY A 118 -14.48 11.41 8.85
CA GLY A 118 -14.14 11.04 10.22
C GLY A 118 -13.06 9.96 10.26
N ALA A 119 -13.17 8.92 9.41
CA ALA A 119 -12.20 7.84 9.32
C ALA A 119 -10.78 8.34 8.97
N VAL A 120 -10.67 9.43 8.22
CA VAL A 120 -9.38 10.04 7.83
C VAL A 120 -8.95 11.24 8.68
N GLY A 121 -9.68 11.55 9.76
CA GLY A 121 -9.40 12.68 10.64
C GLY A 121 -9.58 14.05 9.98
N LEU A 122 -10.47 14.16 8.98
CA LEU A 122 -10.80 15.43 8.31
C LEU A 122 -12.18 15.99 8.71
N GLY A 123 -12.87 15.38 9.69
CA GLY A 123 -14.20 15.79 10.13
C GLY A 123 -14.29 17.28 10.51
N ASP A 124 -13.37 17.77 11.35
CA ASP A 124 -13.39 19.16 11.85
C ASP A 124 -13.10 20.20 10.77
N VAL A 125 -12.47 19.79 9.67
CA VAL A 125 -12.08 20.65 8.55
C VAL A 125 -12.93 20.42 7.30
N ALA A 126 -13.97 19.58 7.38
CA ALA A 126 -14.80 19.15 6.27
C ALA A 126 -15.46 20.33 5.49
N GLY A 127 -15.79 21.41 6.20
CA GLY A 127 -16.37 22.64 5.65
C GLY A 127 -15.36 23.62 5.04
N ARG A 128 -14.05 23.38 5.17
CA ARG A 128 -13.02 24.24 4.58
C ARG A 128 -12.80 23.90 3.11
N LYS A 129 -12.46 24.92 2.31
CA LYS A 129 -12.11 24.77 0.90
C LYS A 129 -10.81 23.99 0.74
N VAL A 130 -10.77 23.05 -0.22
CA VAL A 130 -9.62 22.17 -0.45
C VAL A 130 -8.39 22.94 -0.96
N GLY A 131 -8.56 24.12 -1.57
CA GLY A 131 -7.43 24.97 -1.96
C GLY A 131 -6.56 25.43 -0.78
N GLY A 132 -7.08 25.38 0.45
CA GLY A 132 -6.31 25.67 1.67
C GLY A 132 -5.80 24.42 2.41
N TYR A 133 -5.88 23.24 1.80
CA TYR A 133 -5.41 21.98 2.39
C TYR A 133 -3.92 21.78 2.11
N SER A 134 -3.19 21.25 3.09
CA SER A 134 -1.84 20.74 2.84
C SER A 134 -1.86 19.56 1.86
N LEU A 135 -0.69 19.17 1.34
CA LEU A 135 -0.57 17.97 0.51
C LEU A 135 -1.11 16.74 1.25
N GLY A 136 -0.70 16.52 2.50
CA GLY A 136 -1.19 15.40 3.30
C GLY A 136 -2.69 15.42 3.59
N MET A 137 -3.29 16.61 3.78
CA MET A 137 -4.75 16.72 3.91
C MET A 137 -5.48 16.35 2.61
N ARG A 138 -4.92 16.70 1.44
CA ARG A 138 -5.46 16.27 0.14
C ARG A 138 -5.32 14.77 -0.07
N GLN A 139 -4.20 14.18 0.36
CA GLN A 139 -3.99 12.74 0.32
C GLN A 139 -5.02 12.01 1.19
N ARG A 140 -5.26 12.49 2.41
CA ARG A 140 -6.31 11.97 3.31
C ARG A 140 -7.71 12.12 2.71
N LEU A 141 -7.99 13.20 1.98
CA LEU A 141 -9.25 13.36 1.27
C LEU A 141 -9.40 12.36 0.12
N GLY A 142 -8.31 12.05 -0.60
CA GLY A 142 -8.25 10.96 -1.58
C GLY A 142 -8.60 9.62 -0.96
N LEU A 143 -8.06 9.33 0.23
CA LEU A 143 -8.41 8.13 0.98
C LEU A 143 -9.86 8.13 1.47
N ALA A 144 -10.41 9.27 1.90
CA ALA A 144 -11.82 9.37 2.26
C ALA A 144 -12.73 9.05 1.06
N PHE A 145 -12.36 9.52 -0.13
CA PHE A 145 -13.04 9.18 -1.37
C PHE A 145 -12.96 7.66 -1.65
N ALA A 146 -11.77 7.06 -1.54
CA ALA A 146 -11.60 5.62 -1.73
C ALA A 146 -12.46 4.82 -0.73
N LEU A 147 -12.62 5.29 0.50
CA LEU A 147 -13.46 4.64 1.51
C LEU A 147 -14.95 4.94 1.34
N LEU A 148 -15.35 5.88 0.49
CA LEU A 148 -16.71 6.44 0.46
C LEU A 148 -17.77 5.36 0.23
N GLY A 149 -17.55 4.37 -0.63
CA GLY A 149 -18.53 3.30 -0.88
C GLY A 149 -18.58 2.20 0.18
N ASP A 150 -17.78 2.30 1.25
CA ASP A 150 -17.46 1.21 2.17
C ASP A 150 -17.02 -0.07 1.42
N PRO A 151 -15.88 -0.04 0.71
CA PRO A 151 -15.49 -1.13 -0.19
C PRO A 151 -14.79 -2.29 0.51
N GLY A 152 -14.99 -3.51 0.00
CA GLY A 152 -14.25 -4.70 0.44
C GLY A 152 -12.80 -4.75 -0.06
N VAL A 153 -12.49 -4.02 -1.13
CA VAL A 153 -11.17 -3.93 -1.74
C VAL A 153 -10.66 -2.48 -1.70
N LEU A 154 -9.39 -2.29 -1.39
CA LEU A 154 -8.71 -1.01 -1.43
C LEU A 154 -7.43 -1.09 -2.28
N VAL A 155 -7.32 -0.23 -3.29
CA VAL A 155 -6.16 -0.13 -4.19
C VAL A 155 -5.59 1.29 -4.15
N LEU A 156 -4.39 1.45 -3.60
CA LEU A 156 -3.77 2.76 -3.38
C LEU A 156 -2.40 2.84 -4.07
N ASP A 157 -2.19 3.89 -4.85
CA ASP A 157 -0.90 4.20 -5.47
C ASP A 157 -0.19 5.27 -4.64
N GLU A 158 0.98 4.94 -4.11
CA GLU A 158 1.82 5.79 -3.25
C GLU A 158 1.06 6.55 -2.14
N PRO A 159 0.26 5.87 -1.29
CA PRO A 159 -0.61 6.53 -0.31
C PRO A 159 0.15 7.34 0.75
N SER A 160 1.42 7.02 1.00
CA SER A 160 2.27 7.68 1.99
C SER A 160 2.90 8.99 1.48
N ASN A 161 2.87 9.22 0.16
CA ASN A 161 3.58 10.34 -0.44
C ASN A 161 3.02 11.69 0.06
N GLY A 162 3.91 12.60 0.46
CA GLY A 162 3.54 13.92 0.97
C GLY A 162 2.91 13.93 2.37
N LEU A 163 2.90 12.80 3.09
CA LEU A 163 2.57 12.73 4.51
C LEU A 163 3.80 13.03 5.36
N ASP A 164 3.56 13.62 6.53
CA ASP A 164 4.54 13.71 7.60
C ASP A 164 4.71 12.35 8.31
N PRO A 165 5.75 12.17 9.15
CA PRO A 165 5.98 10.89 9.84
C PRO A 165 4.78 10.40 10.66
N GLU A 166 4.06 11.32 11.32
CA GLU A 166 2.84 10.99 12.06
C GLU A 166 1.72 10.48 11.14
N GLY A 167 1.53 11.14 9.99
CA GLY A 167 0.58 10.73 8.96
C GLY A 167 0.89 9.36 8.38
N ILE A 168 2.17 9.01 8.18
CA ILE A 168 2.58 7.68 7.71
C ILE A 168 2.23 6.60 8.74
N ILE A 169 2.51 6.84 10.03
CA ILE A 169 2.18 5.90 11.12
C ILE A 169 0.67 5.69 11.20
N TRP A 170 -0.10 6.77 11.11
CA TRP A 170 -1.56 6.73 11.10
C TRP A 170 -2.11 5.94 9.90
N MET A 171 -1.64 6.24 8.69
CA MET A 171 -2.03 5.56 7.45
C MET A 171 -1.82 4.06 7.57
N ARG A 172 -0.62 3.65 8.01
CA ARG A 172 -0.29 2.25 8.28
C ARG A 172 -1.26 1.59 9.26
N GLY A 173 -1.59 2.29 10.34
CA GLY A 173 -2.55 1.79 11.34
C GLY A 173 -3.94 1.57 10.76
N LEU A 174 -4.41 2.50 9.94
CA LEU A 174 -5.69 2.41 9.23
C LEU A 174 -5.71 1.22 8.25
N LEU A 175 -4.71 1.09 7.38
CA LEU A 175 -4.65 0.01 6.39
C LEU A 175 -4.64 -1.38 7.04
N ARG A 176 -3.87 -1.54 8.13
CA ARG A 176 -3.87 -2.78 8.91
C ARG A 176 -5.18 -3.04 9.63
N ALA A 177 -5.86 -2.00 10.11
CA ALA A 177 -7.18 -2.17 10.70
C ALA A 177 -8.21 -2.64 9.67
N LEU A 178 -8.15 -2.10 8.44
CA LEU A 178 -9.01 -2.51 7.33
C LEU A 178 -8.75 -3.95 6.90
N ALA A 179 -7.47 -4.34 6.74
CA ALA A 179 -7.11 -5.72 6.42
C ALA A 179 -7.59 -6.70 7.50
N ARG A 180 -7.41 -6.38 8.79
CA ARG A 180 -7.91 -7.22 9.91
C ARG A 180 -9.44 -7.37 9.95
N GLN A 181 -10.19 -6.50 9.28
CA GLN A 181 -11.64 -6.65 9.10
C GLN A 181 -12.01 -7.61 7.96
N GLY A 182 -11.03 -8.22 7.28
CA GLY A 182 -11.23 -9.13 6.15
C GLY A 182 -11.14 -8.45 4.79
N ARG A 183 -10.84 -7.15 4.71
CA ARG A 183 -10.72 -6.42 3.43
C ARG A 183 -9.43 -6.78 2.70
N THR A 184 -9.45 -6.65 1.37
CA THR A 184 -8.25 -6.79 0.53
C THR A 184 -7.59 -5.42 0.37
N VAL A 185 -6.31 -5.30 0.73
CA VAL A 185 -5.59 -4.02 0.65
C VAL A 185 -4.34 -4.17 -0.20
N LEU A 186 -4.30 -3.46 -1.33
CA LEU A 186 -3.15 -3.35 -2.22
C LEU A 186 -2.60 -1.93 -2.18
N ILE A 187 -1.35 -1.76 -1.76
CA ILE A 187 -0.65 -0.47 -1.75
C ILE A 187 0.59 -0.53 -2.63
N SER A 188 0.84 0.51 -3.43
CA SER A 188 2.13 0.66 -4.10
C SER A 188 3.10 1.51 -3.29
N SER A 189 4.40 1.28 -3.48
CA SER A 189 5.46 2.20 -3.06
C SER A 189 6.72 1.92 -3.88
N HIS A 190 7.62 2.90 -3.95
CA HIS A 190 8.97 2.71 -4.48
C HIS A 190 10.01 2.49 -3.37
N LEU A 191 9.62 2.61 -2.09
CA LEU A 191 10.49 2.45 -0.93
C LEU A 191 10.13 1.19 -0.15
N LEU A 192 11.06 0.25 -0.08
CA LEU A 192 10.86 -0.99 0.67
C LEU A 192 10.64 -0.73 2.17
N ALA A 193 11.33 0.26 2.74
CA ALA A 193 11.19 0.61 4.16
C ALA A 193 9.75 1.00 4.59
N GLU A 194 8.98 1.63 3.70
CA GLU A 194 7.58 2.02 3.98
C GLU A 194 6.66 0.79 4.02
N VAL A 195 6.89 -0.13 3.09
CA VAL A 195 6.05 -1.30 2.88
C VAL A 195 6.39 -2.40 3.88
N GLN A 196 7.67 -2.61 4.21
CA GLN A 196 8.13 -3.55 5.24
C GLN A 196 7.37 -3.37 6.55
N GLN A 197 7.10 -2.11 6.90
CA GLN A 197 6.45 -1.79 8.14
C GLN A 197 4.95 -1.96 8.10
N THR A 198 4.31 -2.16 6.94
CA THR A 198 2.86 -2.07 6.75
C THR A 198 2.25 -3.33 6.14
N ALA A 199 2.94 -3.94 5.17
CA ALA A 199 2.48 -5.08 4.39
C ALA A 199 2.94 -6.42 4.96
N ASP A 200 2.08 -7.42 4.81
CA ASP A 200 2.34 -8.82 5.16
C ASP A 200 2.91 -9.59 3.95
N ARG A 201 2.53 -9.15 2.74
CA ARG A 201 2.97 -9.74 1.47
C ARG A 201 3.53 -8.70 0.53
N LEU A 202 4.39 -9.12 -0.38
CA LEU A 202 4.99 -8.26 -1.40
C LEU A 202 4.80 -8.84 -2.79
N LEU A 203 4.58 -7.93 -3.74
CA LEU A 203 4.77 -8.11 -5.17
C LEU A 203 5.87 -7.13 -5.58
N ILE A 204 6.97 -7.60 -6.18
CA ILE A 204 8.05 -6.73 -6.66
C ILE A 204 8.08 -6.82 -8.18
N ILE A 205 8.03 -5.67 -8.85
CA ILE A 205 8.11 -5.51 -10.29
C ILE A 205 9.37 -4.72 -10.66
N SER A 206 10.07 -5.16 -11.70
CA SER A 206 11.18 -4.46 -12.33
C SER A 206 11.05 -4.56 -13.85
N GLN A 207 11.23 -3.45 -14.55
CA GLN A 207 11.17 -3.39 -16.03
C GLN A 207 9.91 -4.08 -16.60
N GLY A 208 8.75 -3.83 -15.98
CA GLY A 208 7.47 -4.40 -16.41
C GLY A 208 7.25 -5.87 -16.05
N ARG A 209 8.19 -6.54 -15.36
CA ARG A 209 8.12 -7.97 -15.04
C ARG A 209 8.10 -8.21 -13.54
N LEU A 210 7.29 -9.17 -13.10
CA LEU A 210 7.27 -9.61 -11.71
C LEU A 210 8.59 -10.33 -11.38
N VAL A 211 9.35 -9.81 -10.43
CA VAL A 211 10.62 -10.37 -9.96
C VAL A 211 10.49 -11.08 -8.61
N PHE A 212 9.41 -10.80 -7.86
CA PHE A 212 9.10 -11.49 -6.61
C PHE A 212 7.61 -11.41 -6.31
N GLN A 213 7.06 -12.50 -5.79
CA GLN A 213 5.80 -12.54 -5.06
C GLN A 213 5.97 -13.46 -3.85
N GLY A 214 5.43 -13.07 -2.69
CA GLY A 214 5.59 -13.85 -1.48
C GLY A 214 5.24 -13.10 -0.20
N ALA A 215 5.43 -13.75 0.93
CA ALA A 215 5.45 -13.10 2.24
C ALA A 215 6.76 -12.31 2.43
N LEU A 216 6.76 -11.33 3.35
CA LEU A 216 7.92 -10.47 3.56
C LEU A 216 9.17 -11.25 4.04
N ASP A 217 8.97 -12.29 4.84
CA ASP A 217 10.01 -13.18 5.36
C ASP A 217 10.58 -14.14 4.30
N GLU A 218 9.85 -14.37 3.21
CA GLU A 218 10.32 -15.14 2.05
C GLU A 218 11.24 -14.33 1.13
N LEU A 219 11.36 -13.00 1.34
CA LEU A 219 12.17 -12.14 0.47
C LEU A 219 13.67 -12.47 0.56
N ALA A 220 14.17 -12.77 1.75
CA ALA A 220 15.57 -13.14 1.98
C ALA A 220 15.68 -14.62 2.37
N ASP A 221 16.58 -15.35 1.73
CA ASP A 221 16.81 -16.76 2.04
C ASP A 221 17.38 -16.90 3.47
N PRO A 222 16.74 -17.67 4.38
CA PRO A 222 17.30 -17.98 5.69
C PRO A 222 18.69 -18.63 5.63
N ALA A 223 19.03 -19.34 4.55
CA ALA A 223 20.33 -19.95 4.33
C ALA A 223 21.45 -18.94 4.04
N GLU A 224 21.10 -17.73 3.55
CA GLU A 224 22.06 -16.62 3.34
C GLU A 224 22.41 -15.90 4.65
N GLN A 225 21.78 -16.27 5.78
CA GLN A 225 22.07 -15.66 7.07
C GLN A 225 23.43 -16.10 7.58
N ALA A 226 24.32 -15.13 7.81
CA ALA A 226 25.61 -15.34 8.44
C ALA A 226 25.53 -14.97 9.93
N ALA A 227 26.34 -15.62 10.76
CA ALA A 227 26.49 -15.19 12.14
C ALA A 227 27.56 -14.10 12.21
N VAL A 228 27.23 -12.97 12.80
CA VAL A 228 28.18 -11.92 13.15
C VAL A 228 28.51 -12.05 14.63
N VAL A 229 29.78 -12.28 14.91
CA VAL A 229 30.29 -12.51 16.26
C VAL A 229 31.47 -11.57 16.53
N ASP A 230 31.54 -11.05 17.74
CA ASP A 230 32.69 -10.24 18.19
C ASP A 230 33.20 -10.73 19.55
N SER A 231 34.48 -10.51 19.79
CA SER A 231 35.17 -10.87 21.03
C SER A 231 36.32 -9.90 21.28
N PRO A 232 36.65 -9.59 22.55
CA PRO A 232 37.89 -8.91 22.90
C PRO A 232 39.15 -9.61 22.37
N ASP A 233 39.12 -10.96 22.25
CA ASP A 233 40.19 -11.75 21.65
C ASP A 233 39.73 -12.37 20.31
N ARG A 234 39.62 -11.50 19.28
CA ARG A 234 39.24 -11.91 17.92
C ARG A 234 40.18 -12.96 17.32
N ALA A 235 41.46 -12.98 17.74
CA ALA A 235 42.45 -13.92 17.23
C ALA A 235 42.26 -15.33 17.81
N ALA A 236 41.92 -15.45 19.09
CA ALA A 236 41.53 -16.73 19.69
C ALA A 236 40.20 -17.23 19.12
N LEU A 237 39.20 -16.34 18.99
CA LEU A 237 37.90 -16.70 18.43
C LEU A 237 38.00 -17.20 16.98
N SER A 238 38.72 -16.46 16.12
CA SER A 238 38.90 -16.83 14.70
C SER A 238 39.58 -18.20 14.55
N ARG A 239 40.60 -18.49 15.38
CA ARG A 239 41.25 -19.81 15.41
C ARG A 239 40.27 -20.91 15.83
N ALA A 240 39.57 -20.74 16.94
CA ALA A 240 38.63 -21.74 17.44
C ALA A 240 37.53 -22.08 16.41
N LEU A 241 37.02 -21.06 15.71
CA LEU A 241 36.00 -21.25 14.66
C LEU A 241 36.58 -21.91 13.41
N THR A 242 37.80 -21.55 13.00
CA THR A 242 38.46 -22.17 11.84
C THR A 242 38.84 -23.63 12.13
N ASP A 243 39.30 -23.93 13.35
CA ASP A 243 39.61 -25.29 13.81
C ASP A 243 38.35 -26.18 13.86
N ALA A 244 37.18 -25.58 14.08
CA ALA A 244 35.88 -26.24 13.97
C ALA A 244 35.38 -26.39 12.52
N GLY A 245 36.15 -25.94 11.53
CA GLY A 245 35.82 -26.06 10.09
C GLY A 245 34.87 -24.99 9.56
N LEU A 246 34.61 -23.93 10.33
CA LEU A 246 33.75 -22.82 9.89
C LEU A 246 34.54 -21.83 9.03
N VAL A 247 33.88 -21.27 8.02
CA VAL A 247 34.47 -20.22 7.17
C VAL A 247 34.28 -18.87 7.85
N VAL A 248 35.39 -18.29 8.31
CA VAL A 248 35.41 -17.01 9.03
C VAL A 248 36.00 -15.92 8.15
N GLU A 249 35.29 -14.80 8.05
CA GLU A 249 35.75 -13.57 7.42
C GLU A 249 35.93 -12.48 8.49
N VAL A 250 37.10 -11.86 8.54
CA VAL A 250 37.41 -10.81 9.53
C VAL A 250 37.01 -9.45 8.96
N LEU A 251 36.08 -8.77 9.63
CA LEU A 251 35.64 -7.42 9.31
C LEU A 251 36.10 -6.43 10.39
N ARG A 252 35.96 -5.11 10.12
CA ARG A 252 36.27 -4.08 11.12
C ARG A 252 35.36 -4.19 12.36
N SER A 253 34.10 -4.56 12.15
CA SER A 253 33.06 -4.66 13.18
C SER A 253 32.99 -6.02 13.90
N GLY A 254 33.86 -6.99 13.58
CA GLY A 254 33.84 -8.33 14.17
C GLY A 254 34.25 -9.42 13.18
N LEU A 255 33.75 -10.63 13.39
CA LEU A 255 33.92 -11.79 12.52
C LEU A 255 32.57 -12.16 11.91
N THR A 256 32.55 -12.44 10.62
CA THR A 256 31.38 -13.01 9.94
C THR A 256 31.64 -14.49 9.69
N VAL A 257 30.70 -15.33 10.11
CA VAL A 257 30.77 -16.78 9.96
C VAL A 257 29.63 -17.22 9.04
N ARG A 258 29.97 -17.72 7.85
CA ARG A 258 28.96 -18.23 6.90
C ARG A 258 28.60 -19.67 7.23
N GLY A 259 27.30 -19.96 7.27
CA GLY A 259 26.77 -21.31 7.55
C GLY A 259 26.87 -21.77 9.00
N GLY A 260 27.39 -20.94 9.92
CA GLY A 260 27.46 -21.26 11.34
C GLY A 260 26.19 -20.84 12.09
N ASP A 261 25.58 -21.76 12.83
CA ASP A 261 24.49 -21.43 13.74
C ASP A 261 25.04 -20.66 14.96
N PRO A 262 24.43 -19.54 15.39
CA PRO A 262 24.88 -18.82 16.59
C PRO A 262 25.05 -19.71 17.82
N VAL A 263 24.18 -20.71 18.02
CA VAL A 263 24.29 -21.63 19.17
C VAL A 263 25.59 -22.44 19.09
N GLU A 264 25.93 -22.95 17.90
CA GLU A 264 27.18 -23.68 17.66
C GLU A 264 28.40 -22.78 17.88
N ILE A 265 28.38 -21.56 17.36
CA ILE A 265 29.45 -20.56 17.51
C ILE A 265 29.66 -20.21 18.99
N GLY A 266 28.56 -20.02 19.74
CA GLY A 266 28.61 -19.78 21.18
C GLY A 266 29.23 -20.95 21.94
N ARG A 267 28.91 -22.18 21.55
CA ARG A 267 29.51 -23.38 22.14
C ARG A 267 31.00 -23.49 21.85
N ILE A 268 31.43 -23.26 20.61
CA ILE A 268 32.85 -23.28 20.22
C ILE A 268 33.64 -22.22 20.99
N ALA A 269 33.10 -21.02 21.12
CA ALA A 269 33.73 -19.95 21.89
C ALA A 269 33.87 -20.32 23.37
N LEU A 270 32.82 -20.91 23.96
CA LEU A 270 32.85 -21.38 25.35
C LEU A 270 33.88 -22.50 25.56
N ASP A 271 33.90 -23.51 24.68
CA ASP A 271 34.84 -24.63 24.74
C ASP A 271 36.31 -24.16 24.60
N ALA A 272 36.54 -23.08 23.84
CA ALA A 272 37.84 -22.44 23.68
C ALA A 272 38.19 -21.44 24.81
N GLY A 273 37.27 -21.19 25.75
CA GLY A 273 37.46 -20.21 26.83
C GLY A 273 37.49 -18.75 26.35
N VAL A 274 36.85 -18.44 25.22
CA VAL A 274 36.83 -17.11 24.61
C VAL A 274 35.52 -16.39 24.93
N ALA A 275 35.60 -15.26 25.61
CA ALA A 275 34.44 -14.44 25.90
C ALA A 275 33.91 -13.74 24.63
N LEU A 276 32.60 -13.78 24.41
CA LEU A 276 31.94 -13.06 23.32
C LEU A 276 31.43 -11.70 23.80
N SER A 277 31.67 -10.65 23.02
CA SER A 277 31.09 -9.32 23.24
C SER A 277 29.79 -9.12 22.47
N ALA A 278 29.62 -9.81 21.34
CA ALA A 278 28.39 -9.83 20.56
C ALA A 278 28.26 -11.14 19.80
N LEU A 279 27.04 -11.63 19.64
CA LEU A 279 26.71 -12.78 18.80
C LEU A 279 25.29 -12.61 18.28
N GLN A 280 25.15 -12.46 16.97
CA GLN A 280 23.87 -12.26 16.32
C GLN A 280 23.83 -12.95 14.96
N ARG A 281 22.66 -13.47 14.60
CA ARG A 281 22.39 -13.91 13.22
C ARG A 281 22.05 -12.68 12.39
N ARG A 282 22.76 -12.47 11.28
CA ARG A 282 22.54 -11.34 10.38
C ARG A 282 22.43 -11.84 8.94
N GLY A 283 21.23 -11.69 8.36
CA GLY A 283 21.00 -11.88 6.94
C GLY A 283 21.44 -10.68 6.11
N PRO A 284 21.42 -10.80 4.77
CA PRO A 284 21.41 -9.62 3.92
C PRO A 284 20.25 -8.71 4.33
N GLY A 285 20.48 -7.39 4.32
CA GLY A 285 19.38 -6.45 4.56
C GLY A 285 18.33 -6.62 3.47
N LEU A 286 17.04 -6.58 3.83
CA LEU A 286 15.95 -6.72 2.86
C LEU A 286 16.08 -5.70 1.70
N GLU A 287 16.57 -4.50 2.00
CA GLU A 287 16.87 -3.47 1.01
C GLU A 287 17.90 -3.94 -0.03
N GLN A 288 18.96 -4.61 0.41
CA GLN A 288 20.01 -5.13 -0.48
C GLN A 288 19.44 -6.21 -1.40
N VAL A 289 18.64 -7.14 -0.84
CA VAL A 289 17.99 -8.19 -1.63
C VAL A 289 17.03 -7.60 -2.66
N PHE A 290 16.25 -6.59 -2.27
CA PHE A 290 15.39 -5.85 -3.19
C PHE A 290 16.18 -5.20 -4.33
N LEU A 291 17.29 -4.52 -4.03
CA LEU A 291 18.15 -3.89 -5.04
C LEU A 291 18.72 -4.92 -6.03
N GLU A 292 19.17 -6.08 -5.52
CA GLU A 292 19.68 -7.18 -6.36
C GLU A 292 18.61 -7.81 -7.26
N LEU A 293 17.35 -7.91 -6.77
CA LEU A 293 16.22 -8.37 -7.57
C LEU A 293 15.87 -7.37 -8.68
N VAL A 294 15.88 -6.07 -8.35
CA VAL A 294 15.54 -5.01 -9.30
C VAL A 294 16.63 -4.85 -10.36
N SER A 295 17.91 -4.98 -9.98
CA SER A 295 19.06 -4.93 -10.91
C SER A 295 19.21 -6.18 -11.76
N GLY A 296 18.55 -7.29 -11.38
CA GLY A 296 18.66 -8.58 -12.06
C GLY A 296 19.91 -9.38 -11.69
N GLU A 297 20.68 -8.94 -10.69
CA GLU A 297 21.79 -9.70 -10.11
C GLU A 297 21.29 -10.96 -9.38
N ARG A 298 20.07 -10.89 -8.83
CA ARG A 298 19.36 -11.98 -8.17
C ARG A 298 18.08 -12.31 -8.93
N VAL A 299 17.80 -13.60 -9.07
CA VAL A 299 16.52 -14.12 -9.57
C VAL A 299 15.86 -14.93 -8.48
N HIS A 300 14.67 -14.50 -8.04
CA HIS A 300 13.91 -15.26 -7.05
C HIS A 300 13.11 -16.38 -7.73
N PRO A 301 12.96 -17.58 -7.14
CA PRO A 301 12.16 -18.67 -7.71
C PRO A 301 10.70 -18.31 -7.98
N SER A 302 10.15 -17.30 -7.29
CA SER A 302 8.79 -16.81 -7.51
C SER A 302 8.65 -15.85 -8.70
N ALA A 303 9.75 -15.44 -9.34
CA ALA A 303 9.73 -14.66 -10.57
C ALA A 303 9.18 -15.50 -11.74
N GLY A 304 7.93 -15.24 -12.14
CA GLY A 304 7.29 -15.90 -13.29
C GLY A 304 6.76 -17.33 -13.06
N GLY A 305 6.77 -17.83 -11.81
CA GLY A 305 6.08 -19.08 -11.45
C GLY A 305 4.57 -18.88 -11.23
N PRO A 306 3.74 -19.95 -11.32
CA PRO A 306 2.38 -19.89 -10.81
C PRO A 306 2.42 -19.44 -9.33
N PRO A 307 1.44 -18.66 -8.84
CA PRO A 307 1.44 -18.16 -7.47
C PRO A 307 1.62 -19.33 -6.49
N ILE A 308 2.79 -19.40 -5.86
CA ILE A 308 3.12 -20.47 -4.91
C ILE A 308 2.66 -20.00 -3.55
N PHE A 309 1.69 -20.72 -2.97
CA PHE A 309 1.31 -20.51 -1.57
C PHE A 309 1.48 -21.82 -0.81
N SER A 310 2.22 -21.73 0.29
CA SER A 310 2.07 -22.63 1.44
C SER A 310 0.89 -22.11 2.27
N ALA A 311 -0.04 -22.99 2.65
CA ALA A 311 -1.17 -22.63 3.50
C ALA A 311 -0.70 -22.03 4.84
N PRO A 312 -1.51 -21.18 5.51
CA PRO A 312 -1.17 -20.70 6.84
C PRO A 312 -0.98 -21.89 7.78
N LEU A 313 0.05 -21.86 8.63
CA LEU A 313 0.17 -22.76 9.76
C LEU A 313 -1.12 -22.64 10.59
N GLN A 314 -1.95 -23.68 10.53
CA GLN A 314 -3.03 -23.86 11.49
C GLN A 314 -2.39 -23.98 12.86
N LEU A 315 -2.53 -22.94 13.67
CA LEU A 315 -2.32 -23.03 15.11
C LEU A 315 -3.31 -24.08 15.62
N GLU A 316 -2.81 -25.29 15.86
CA GLU A 316 -3.61 -26.33 16.50
C GLU A 316 -4.10 -25.80 17.84
N GLY A 317 -5.43 -25.73 17.96
CA GLY A 317 -6.13 -25.43 19.19
C GLY A 317 -5.88 -26.53 20.22
N GLY A 318 -4.79 -26.39 20.97
CA GLY A 318 -4.59 -27.11 22.22
C GLY A 318 -5.46 -26.49 23.31
N THR A 319 -6.58 -27.14 23.62
CA THR A 319 -7.35 -26.87 24.84
C THR A 319 -6.48 -27.19 26.06
N ALA A 320 -5.90 -26.17 26.67
CA ALA A 320 -5.31 -26.26 28.00
C ALA A 320 -6.25 -25.58 29.00
N ASP A 321 -6.94 -26.44 29.75
CA ASP A 321 -7.70 -26.12 30.94
C ASP A 321 -6.80 -25.42 31.97
N ALA A 322 -7.11 -24.16 32.31
CA ALA A 322 -6.41 -23.40 33.34
C ALA A 322 -7.44 -22.77 34.28
N THR A 323 -7.65 -23.47 35.40
CA THR A 323 -8.34 -22.98 36.59
C THR A 323 -7.61 -21.75 37.16
N PRO A 324 -8.30 -20.67 37.57
CA PRO A 324 -7.65 -19.51 38.15
C PRO A 324 -7.28 -19.77 39.63
N PRO A 325 -6.08 -19.39 40.11
CA PRO A 325 -5.84 -19.29 41.54
C PRO A 325 -6.33 -17.94 42.05
N GLY A 326 -6.98 -17.97 43.21
CA GLY A 326 -7.67 -16.85 43.83
C GLY A 326 -6.77 -15.87 44.59
N ASP A 327 -7.47 -14.90 45.17
CA ASP A 327 -7.00 -13.73 45.91
C ASP A 327 -6.01 -14.04 47.05
N GLY A 328 -4.98 -13.21 47.14
CA GLY A 328 -4.00 -13.16 48.23
C GLY A 328 -3.43 -11.76 48.38
N ASP A 329 -3.63 -11.20 49.56
CA ASP A 329 -3.57 -9.80 49.99
C ASP A 329 -2.15 -9.25 50.31
N ALA A 330 -2.04 -7.91 50.22
CA ALA A 330 -1.08 -6.96 50.85
C ALA A 330 0.45 -7.06 50.55
N ALA A 331 1.28 -6.01 50.49
CA ALA A 331 1.21 -4.58 50.84
C ALA A 331 2.45 -3.83 50.23
N PRO A 332 2.68 -2.51 50.44
CA PRO A 332 3.22 -1.57 49.44
C PRO A 332 4.74 -1.33 49.53
N VAL A 333 5.32 -0.72 48.48
CA VAL A 333 6.66 -0.14 48.52
C VAL A 333 6.62 1.33 48.09
N GLU A 334 7.28 2.16 48.89
CA GLU A 334 7.26 3.61 48.90
C GLU A 334 8.09 4.28 47.79
N ASP A 335 7.68 5.52 47.56
CA ASP A 335 8.31 6.69 46.94
C ASP A 335 9.85 6.74 46.90
N ALA A 336 10.38 7.07 45.71
CA ALA A 336 11.69 7.69 45.54
C ALA A 336 11.62 8.67 44.35
N GLY A 337 11.78 9.95 44.67
CA GLY A 337 11.75 11.09 43.74
C GLY A 337 12.92 11.18 42.75
N PRO A 338 13.01 12.32 42.03
CA PRO A 338 13.62 12.40 40.71
C PRO A 338 15.14 12.59 40.76
N VAL A 339 15.84 11.99 39.80
CA VAL A 339 17.25 12.29 39.50
C VAL A 339 17.34 13.02 38.17
N ASP A 340 17.80 14.25 38.27
CA ASP A 340 18.20 15.18 37.22
C ASP A 340 19.63 14.85 36.76
N ALA A 341 19.90 14.84 35.45
CA ALA A 341 21.16 15.30 34.85
C ALA A 341 21.28 14.99 33.34
N ALA A 342 21.39 16.09 32.58
CA ALA A 342 22.41 16.35 31.56
C ALA A 342 22.28 15.74 30.14
N ASP A 343 21.90 16.65 29.25
CA ASP A 343 22.22 16.79 27.82
C ASP A 343 23.73 16.56 27.50
N PRO A 344 24.05 16.01 26.31
CA PRO A 344 24.93 16.77 25.44
C PRO A 344 24.54 16.76 23.94
N ALA A 345 24.27 17.96 23.43
CA ALA A 345 24.97 18.63 22.33
C ALA A 345 25.22 17.84 21.02
N ALA A 346 24.44 18.23 20.01
CA ALA A 346 24.81 18.62 18.65
C ALA A 346 26.16 18.15 18.06
N ALA A 347 26.09 17.43 16.94
CA ALA A 347 27.16 17.36 15.95
C ALA A 347 26.57 17.58 14.54
N ASP A 348 27.04 18.66 13.90
CA ASP A 348 26.84 19.04 12.51
C ASP A 348 27.19 17.92 11.51
N ILE A 349 26.37 17.76 10.47
CA ILE A 349 26.76 17.08 9.23
C ILE A 349 26.70 18.11 8.09
N PRO A 350 27.79 18.34 7.33
CA PRO A 350 27.77 19.25 6.21
C PRO A 350 27.08 18.63 4.99
N ALA A 351 26.27 19.44 4.32
CA ALA A 351 25.74 19.18 2.99
C ALA A 351 26.83 19.46 1.93
N SER A 352 27.15 18.46 1.09
CA SER A 352 27.51 18.63 -0.33
C SER A 352 27.88 17.27 -0.96
N ALA A 353 27.14 16.88 -2.00
CA ALA A 353 27.63 16.37 -3.29
C ALA A 353 26.49 15.64 -4.01
N LEU A 354 25.71 16.41 -4.76
CA LEU A 354 24.89 15.93 -5.87
C LEU A 354 25.80 15.68 -7.08
N ALA A 355 25.37 14.71 -7.91
CA ALA A 355 25.49 14.60 -9.37
C ALA A 355 26.15 13.30 -9.84
N GLU A 356 25.40 12.35 -10.40
CA GLU A 356 25.12 12.25 -11.85
C GLU A 356 24.52 10.89 -12.25
N GLY A 357 23.54 10.91 -13.17
CA GLY A 357 23.33 9.82 -14.12
C GLY A 357 21.97 9.11 -14.11
N THR A 358 20.87 9.77 -14.47
CA THR A 358 19.71 9.08 -15.09
C THR A 358 19.23 9.88 -16.30
N ASP A 359 19.04 9.17 -17.41
CA ASP A 359 18.78 9.68 -18.75
C ASP A 359 17.30 10.11 -18.88
N PRO A 360 17.00 11.41 -19.04
CA PRO A 360 15.62 11.94 -19.02
C PRO A 360 14.81 11.65 -20.29
N ALA A 361 15.39 10.96 -21.28
CA ALA A 361 14.71 10.70 -22.55
C ALA A 361 13.61 9.62 -22.45
N HIS A 362 13.68 8.71 -21.48
CA HIS A 362 12.78 7.55 -21.42
C HIS A 362 11.43 7.83 -20.72
N ASP A 363 11.38 8.85 -19.85
CA ASP A 363 10.16 9.23 -19.11
C ASP A 363 9.25 10.16 -19.94
N ALA A 364 9.84 10.99 -20.81
CA ALA A 364 9.09 11.93 -21.66
C ALA A 364 8.24 11.21 -22.73
N GLU A 365 8.75 10.12 -23.32
CA GLU A 365 8.03 9.38 -24.36
C GLU A 365 6.81 8.63 -23.82
N VAL A 366 6.81 8.25 -22.54
CA VAL A 366 5.67 7.57 -21.89
C VAL A 366 4.58 8.57 -21.49
N GLU A 367 4.93 9.76 -21.01
CA GLU A 367 3.96 10.84 -20.75
C GLU A 367 3.33 11.38 -22.04
N GLU A 368 4.12 11.55 -23.12
CA GLU A 368 3.62 12.06 -24.41
C GLU A 368 2.70 11.05 -25.10
N ALA A 369 2.95 9.74 -24.97
CA ALA A 369 2.06 8.70 -25.49
C ALA A 369 0.74 8.57 -24.70
N LEU A 370 0.75 8.86 -23.38
CA LEU A 370 -0.47 8.89 -22.54
C LEU A 370 -1.35 10.11 -22.84
N ALA A 371 -0.76 11.25 -23.22
CA ALA A 371 -1.50 12.44 -23.64
C ALA A 371 -2.20 12.28 -25.01
N ALA A 372 -1.70 11.39 -25.87
CA ALA A 372 -2.23 11.16 -27.22
C ALA A 372 -3.51 10.30 -27.29
N GLU A 373 -3.89 9.60 -26.21
CA GLU A 373 -5.15 8.85 -26.09
C GLU A 373 -6.23 9.60 -25.27
N ALA A 374 -5.96 10.82 -24.79
CA ALA A 374 -6.96 11.64 -24.11
C ALA A 374 -7.85 12.37 -25.11
N ASP A 375 -9.18 12.20 -24.99
CA ASP A 375 -10.15 13.07 -25.65
C ASP A 375 -9.86 14.54 -25.28
N PRO A 376 -9.92 15.48 -26.24
CA PRO A 376 -9.70 16.89 -25.94
C PRO A 376 -10.73 17.36 -24.90
N PRO A 377 -10.33 18.21 -23.93
CA PRO A 377 -11.27 18.74 -22.97
C PRO A 377 -12.36 19.52 -23.71
N LEU A 378 -13.63 19.18 -23.45
CA LEU A 378 -14.78 19.98 -23.82
C LEU A 378 -14.67 21.34 -23.11
N VAL A 379 -14.09 22.32 -23.82
CA VAL A 379 -14.18 23.73 -23.46
C VAL A 379 -15.59 24.18 -23.84
N ALA A 380 -16.50 24.15 -22.86
CA ALA A 380 -17.74 24.90 -22.93
C ALA A 380 -17.51 26.23 -22.20
N GLU A 381 -17.06 27.24 -22.93
CA GLU A 381 -17.29 28.63 -22.54
C GLU A 381 -18.69 29.03 -23.07
N ASP A 382 -19.64 29.18 -22.16
CA ASP A 382 -20.76 30.10 -22.36
C ASP A 382 -21.08 30.75 -21.00
N PRO A 383 -21.03 32.10 -20.88
CA PRO A 383 -21.40 32.81 -19.67
C PRO A 383 -22.92 33.02 -19.63
N ASP A 384 -23.44 33.31 -18.44
CA ASP A 384 -24.85 33.61 -18.13
C ASP A 384 -25.75 32.40 -17.86
N ILE A 385 -25.58 31.82 -16.67
CA ILE A 385 -26.69 31.21 -15.93
C ILE A 385 -26.92 32.05 -14.68
N GLU A 386 -27.92 32.92 -14.73
CA GLU A 386 -28.51 33.58 -13.57
C GLU A 386 -29.05 32.51 -12.60
N VAL A 387 -28.59 32.57 -11.36
CA VAL A 387 -29.10 31.76 -10.25
C VAL A 387 -30.35 32.47 -9.70
N PRO A 388 -31.56 31.89 -9.73
CA PRO A 388 -32.70 32.49 -9.05
C PRO A 388 -32.61 32.20 -7.55
N SER A 389 -32.84 33.26 -6.77
CA SER A 389 -32.98 33.27 -5.31
C SER A 389 -34.12 32.37 -4.81
N GLU A 390 -33.87 31.65 -3.71
CA GLU A 390 -34.86 30.89 -2.95
C GLU A 390 -35.95 31.81 -2.37
N GLU A 391 -37.18 31.71 -2.91
CA GLU A 391 -38.42 32.04 -2.21
C GLU A 391 -39.16 30.72 -1.91
N ALA A 392 -39.56 30.54 -0.65
CA ALA A 392 -40.37 29.42 -0.20
C ALA A 392 -41.83 29.56 -0.64
N PRO A 393 -42.54 28.43 -0.85
CA PRO A 393 -43.97 28.42 -0.58
C PRO A 393 -44.46 27.21 0.23
N GLY A 394 -45.22 27.53 1.29
CA GLY A 394 -46.55 27.04 1.65
C GLY A 394 -46.99 25.59 1.39
N GLU A 395 -47.52 24.98 2.45
CA GLU A 395 -48.25 23.71 2.53
C GLU A 395 -49.42 23.59 1.53
N GLY A 396 -49.56 22.39 0.92
CA GLY A 396 -50.75 21.94 0.17
C GLY A 396 -50.56 20.53 -0.42
N ASP A 397 -51.26 19.54 0.15
CA ASP A 397 -51.31 18.11 -0.21
C ASP A 397 -52.47 17.81 -1.22
N PRO A 398 -52.67 16.58 -1.74
CA PRO A 398 -52.03 15.95 -2.90
C PRO A 398 -53.03 15.62 -4.03
N GLY A 399 -52.54 15.30 -5.24
CA GLY A 399 -53.37 14.59 -6.23
C GLY A 399 -52.84 14.60 -7.65
N GLY A 400 -52.30 13.46 -8.08
CA GLY A 400 -52.16 13.10 -9.50
C GLY A 400 -50.79 12.54 -9.87
N ASP A 401 -50.58 11.24 -9.69
CA ASP A 401 -49.45 10.51 -10.30
C ASP A 401 -49.68 10.43 -11.81
N ALA A 402 -49.06 11.34 -12.54
CA ALA A 402 -48.65 11.14 -13.92
C ALA A 402 -47.25 10.51 -13.88
N ASP A 403 -47.01 9.50 -14.72
CA ASP A 403 -45.70 8.87 -14.94
C ASP A 403 -44.60 9.93 -15.07
N GLU A 404 -43.80 10.11 -14.01
CA GLU A 404 -42.53 10.82 -14.11
C GLU A 404 -41.52 9.89 -14.82
N PRO A 405 -40.84 10.38 -15.88
CA PRO A 405 -39.79 9.61 -16.51
C PRO A 405 -38.69 9.32 -15.49
N SER A 406 -38.29 8.05 -15.37
CA SER A 406 -37.20 7.64 -14.49
C SER A 406 -35.95 8.45 -14.81
N ALA A 407 -35.42 9.16 -13.81
CA ALA A 407 -34.14 9.86 -13.95
C ALA A 407 -33.06 8.88 -14.43
N PRO A 408 -32.17 9.30 -15.34
CA PRO A 408 -31.10 8.43 -15.84
C PRO A 408 -30.27 7.93 -14.66
N GLY A 409 -30.01 6.62 -14.62
CA GLY A 409 -29.16 6.03 -13.61
C GLY A 409 -27.72 6.55 -13.75
N PHE A 410 -27.04 6.82 -12.65
CA PHE A 410 -25.62 7.16 -12.65
C PHE A 410 -24.83 6.02 -12.01
N THR A 411 -23.68 5.68 -12.61
CA THR A 411 -22.71 4.77 -12.01
C THR A 411 -21.44 5.54 -11.70
N VAL A 412 -20.92 5.38 -10.48
CA VAL A 412 -19.68 6.04 -10.07
C VAL A 412 -18.56 5.00 -10.03
N ALA A 413 -17.51 5.26 -10.79
CA ALA A 413 -16.28 4.48 -10.73
C ALA A 413 -15.51 4.80 -9.44
N SER A 414 -14.78 3.81 -8.93
CA SER A 414 -13.86 3.97 -7.80
C SER A 414 -12.72 4.94 -8.06
N THR A 415 -12.56 5.39 -9.31
CA THR A 415 -11.55 6.35 -9.78
C THR A 415 -12.08 7.79 -9.82
N GLY A 416 -13.36 8.01 -9.50
CA GLY A 416 -13.99 9.34 -9.49
C GLY A 416 -14.69 9.72 -10.79
N VAL A 417 -14.72 8.84 -11.80
CA VAL A 417 -15.51 9.05 -13.02
C VAL A 417 -16.98 8.76 -12.73
N ILE A 418 -17.87 9.66 -13.15
CA ILE A 418 -19.32 9.48 -13.08
C ILE A 418 -19.82 9.18 -14.50
N GLU A 419 -20.33 7.98 -14.71
CA GLU A 419 -20.91 7.54 -15.98
C GLU A 419 -22.44 7.68 -15.92
N VAL A 420 -23.03 8.16 -17.02
CA VAL A 420 -24.47 8.23 -17.21
C VAL A 420 -24.93 6.92 -17.85
N ALA A 421 -25.68 6.11 -17.12
CA ALA A 421 -26.36 4.96 -17.70
C ALA A 421 -27.56 5.50 -18.49
N ILE A 422 -27.41 5.58 -19.80
CA ILE A 422 -28.53 5.84 -20.71
C ILE A 422 -29.19 4.49 -20.96
N ASP A 423 -30.41 4.30 -20.46
CA ASP A 423 -31.19 3.11 -20.75
C ASP A 423 -31.42 3.02 -22.27
N GLU A 424 -30.86 2.00 -22.93
CA GLU A 424 -31.10 1.69 -24.35
C GLU A 424 -32.49 1.04 -24.58
N GLU A 425 -33.52 1.52 -23.88
CA GLU A 425 -34.89 1.06 -24.06
C GLU A 425 -35.83 2.25 -24.23
N GLY A 426 -35.91 2.76 -25.47
CA GLY A 426 -37.07 3.54 -25.90
C GLY A 426 -36.86 4.61 -26.95
N ASP A 427 -36.32 4.30 -28.14
CA ASP A 427 -36.75 5.03 -29.34
C ASP A 427 -36.81 4.16 -30.61
N ARG A 428 -37.93 3.46 -30.73
CA ARG A 428 -38.61 3.26 -32.02
C ARG A 428 -40.08 3.55 -31.80
N ARG A 429 -40.51 4.79 -32.03
CA ARG A 429 -41.78 5.06 -32.70
C ARG A 429 -41.89 6.47 -33.27
#